data_AF-A0A1K2H9P6-F1
#
_entry.id   AF-A0A1K2H9P6-F1
#
_cell.length_a   1.000
_cell.length_b   1.000
_cell.length_c   1.000
_cell.angle_alpha   90.00
_cell.angle_beta   90.00
_cell.angle_gamma   90.00
#
_symmetry.space_group_name_H-M   'P 1'
#
loop_
_entity.id
_entity.type
_entity.pdbx_description
1 polymer ?
#
loop_
_entity_poly.entity_id
_entity_poly.type
_entity_poly.pdbx_seq_one_letter_code
_entity_poly.pdbx_strand_id
1 'polypeptide(L)'
;MSAIPLIHSPAHEDAPSIVRPAQAAAQRLPALPDVLAALHAGSLAPHAFDHRAHLFAAWSALLRYGVVEGAARFRPALRAYTAHLQAADKYHVTITEALLRLVAAALSASADSEGRWQAQWQRFERRHAALFRSSREVLADYYSDACLLQDEARLRFVPPDLRALPPTALDGPSME
;
A
#
# COMPACT_ATOMS: atom_id res chain seq x y z
N MET A 1 74.88 25.77 -15.07
CA MET A 1 74.00 26.79 -14.48
C MET A 1 72.57 26.30 -14.68
N SER A 2 71.92 25.87 -13.60
CA SER A 2 70.57 25.29 -13.57
C SER A 2 69.48 26.32 -13.83
N ALA A 3 68.41 25.91 -14.52
CA ALA A 3 67.02 26.27 -14.19
C ALA A 3 66.05 25.46 -15.08
N ILE A 4 65.31 24.53 -14.46
CA ILE A 4 64.13 23.87 -15.03
C ILE A 4 62.92 24.73 -14.64
N PRO A 5 62.03 25.16 -15.55
CA PRO A 5 60.80 25.80 -15.16
C PRO A 5 59.71 24.79 -14.81
N LEU A 6 58.98 25.13 -13.73
CA LEU A 6 57.87 24.41 -13.11
C LEU A 6 56.79 23.98 -14.11
N ILE A 7 56.39 22.72 -13.97
CA ILE A 7 55.12 22.16 -14.43
C ILE A 7 54.00 22.77 -13.58
N HIS A 8 53.13 23.59 -14.18
CA HIS A 8 51.88 24.03 -13.55
C HIS A 8 50.76 23.15 -14.11
N SER A 9 50.24 22.23 -13.28
CA SER A 9 48.99 21.51 -13.57
C SER A 9 47.83 22.49 -13.45
N PRO A 10 46.94 22.62 -14.46
CA PRO A 10 45.67 23.26 -14.25
C PRO A 10 44.77 22.34 -13.43
N ALA A 11 44.12 22.97 -12.45
CA ALA A 11 43.23 22.38 -11.47
C ALA A 11 42.08 21.62 -12.13
N HIS A 12 41.68 20.52 -11.48
CA HIS A 12 40.39 19.89 -11.67
C HIS A 12 39.28 20.94 -11.58
N GLU A 13 38.62 21.21 -12.71
CA GLU A 13 37.42 22.02 -12.76
C GLU A 13 36.26 21.18 -12.21
N ASP A 14 35.66 21.66 -11.12
CA ASP A 14 34.55 21.06 -10.40
C ASP A 14 33.38 20.75 -11.34
N ALA A 15 33.17 19.46 -11.61
CA ALA A 15 31.91 18.97 -12.13
C ALA A 15 30.79 19.40 -11.15
N PRO A 16 29.60 19.81 -11.64
CA PRO A 16 28.50 20.13 -10.75
C PRO A 16 28.22 18.92 -9.88
N SER A 17 28.40 19.09 -8.57
CA SER A 17 28.11 18.07 -7.57
C SER A 17 26.65 17.69 -7.73
N ILE A 18 26.41 16.60 -8.45
CA ILE A 18 25.11 15.95 -8.49
C ILE A 18 24.89 15.55 -7.05
N VAL A 19 24.10 16.34 -6.33
CA VAL A 19 23.56 15.95 -5.03
C VAL A 19 22.76 14.69 -5.29
N ARG A 20 23.42 13.54 -5.16
CA ARG A 20 22.75 12.25 -5.05
C ARG A 20 21.80 12.44 -3.87
N PRO A 21 20.47 12.30 -4.03
CA PRO A 21 19.58 12.41 -2.90
C PRO A 21 20.09 11.42 -1.86
N ALA A 22 20.31 11.93 -0.66
CA ALA A 22 20.77 11.17 0.48
C ALA A 22 19.98 9.87 0.51
N GLN A 23 20.74 8.78 0.40
CA GLN A 23 20.31 7.40 0.39
C GLN A 23 19.06 7.24 1.24
N ALA A 24 17.93 6.95 0.57
CA ALA A 24 16.60 6.80 1.11
C ALA A 24 16.66 6.08 2.46
N ALA A 25 16.63 6.84 3.55
CA ALA A 25 16.49 6.28 4.88
C ALA A 25 15.17 5.52 4.85
N ALA A 26 15.28 4.19 4.97
CA ALA A 26 14.22 3.20 4.95
C ALA A 26 12.86 3.78 5.32
N GLN A 27 12.06 4.17 4.32
CA GLN A 27 10.66 4.52 4.52
C GLN A 27 9.87 3.24 4.85
N ARG A 28 10.11 2.68 6.03
CA ARG A 28 9.17 1.76 6.67
C ARG A 28 8.12 2.66 7.29
N LEU A 29 6.95 2.76 6.64
CA LEU A 29 5.79 3.54 7.09
C LEU A 29 5.62 3.46 8.63
N PRO A 30 5.82 4.60 9.35
CA PRO A 30 4.78 5.60 9.53
C PRO A 30 5.24 7.08 9.65
N ALA A 31 4.80 7.92 8.70
CA ALA A 31 4.37 9.34 8.86
C ALA A 31 3.91 9.88 7.50
N LEU A 32 3.10 9.13 6.74
CA LEU A 32 2.49 9.66 5.52
C LEU A 32 1.09 10.15 5.88
N PRO A 33 0.91 11.47 6.18
CA PRO A 33 -0.41 12.03 6.39
C PRO A 33 -1.29 11.90 5.14
N ASP A 34 -0.73 11.55 3.98
CA ASP A 34 -1.50 11.22 2.77
C ASP A 34 -0.87 10.05 1.96
N VAL A 35 -1.04 8.83 2.47
CA VAL A 35 -0.60 7.60 1.79
C VAL A 35 -1.26 7.40 0.42
N LEU A 36 -2.49 7.90 0.22
CA LEU A 36 -3.16 7.82 -1.08
C LEU A 36 -2.52 8.75 -2.10
N ALA A 37 -2.18 9.99 -1.72
CA ALA A 37 -1.43 10.89 -2.61
C ALA A 37 -0.06 10.30 -2.97
N ALA A 38 0.65 9.69 -2.01
CA ALA A 38 1.94 9.04 -2.26
C ALA A 38 1.82 7.88 -3.27
N LEU A 39 0.73 7.09 -3.19
CA LEU A 39 0.44 6.03 -4.17
C LEU A 39 0.17 6.60 -5.56
N HIS A 40 -0.68 7.63 -5.67
CA HIS A 40 -0.95 8.29 -6.95
C HIS A 40 0.30 8.89 -7.58
N ALA A 41 1.16 9.50 -6.75
CA ALA A 41 2.40 10.13 -7.21
C ALA A 41 3.52 9.13 -7.55
N GLY A 42 3.35 7.84 -7.24
CA GLY A 42 4.42 6.87 -7.44
C GLY A 42 5.62 7.08 -6.50
N SER A 43 5.46 7.87 -5.44
CA SER A 43 6.59 8.37 -4.65
C SER A 43 7.07 7.42 -3.55
N LEU A 44 6.42 6.25 -3.43
CA LEU A 44 6.85 5.20 -2.50
C LEU A 44 7.91 4.32 -3.16
N ALA A 45 8.96 3.99 -2.41
CA ALA A 45 9.92 3.00 -2.86
C ALA A 45 9.22 1.63 -3.03
N PRO A 46 9.46 0.86 -4.12
CA PRO A 46 8.78 -0.41 -4.35
C PRO A 46 8.92 -1.41 -3.19
N HIS A 47 10.11 -1.51 -2.61
CA HIS A 47 10.40 -2.39 -1.47
C HIS A 47 9.72 -1.94 -0.17
N ALA A 48 9.20 -0.71 -0.10
CA ALA A 48 8.52 -0.16 1.06
C ALA A 48 7.00 -0.42 1.03
N PHE A 49 6.46 -0.87 -0.11
CA PHE A 49 5.04 -1.17 -0.27
C PHE A 49 4.76 -2.68 -0.21
N ASP A 50 5.05 -3.25 0.96
CA ASP A 50 4.73 -4.65 1.29
C ASP A 50 3.25 -4.81 1.70
N HIS A 51 2.84 -6.04 2.05
CA HIS A 51 1.47 -6.33 2.49
C HIS A 51 1.02 -5.46 3.67
N ARG A 52 1.91 -5.21 4.64
CA ARG A 52 1.61 -4.35 5.79
C ARG A 52 1.37 -2.91 5.35
N ALA A 53 2.18 -2.38 4.43
CA ALA A 53 1.98 -1.05 3.86
C ALA A 53 0.68 -0.94 3.06
N HIS A 54 0.28 -2.01 2.35
CA HIS A 54 -1.01 -2.11 1.68
C HIS A 54 -2.15 -1.99 2.69
N LEU A 55 -2.13 -2.80 3.76
CA LEU A 55 -3.14 -2.74 4.82
C LEU A 55 -3.18 -1.39 5.51
N PHE A 56 -2.02 -0.79 5.75
CA PHE A 56 -1.94 0.57 6.30
C PHE A 56 -2.62 1.57 5.38
N ALA A 57 -2.35 1.51 4.07
CA ALA A 57 -2.94 2.44 3.11
C ALA A 57 -4.47 2.26 3.00
N ALA A 58 -4.95 1.02 2.98
CA ALA A 58 -6.38 0.70 3.02
C ALA A 58 -7.03 1.21 4.31
N TRP A 59 -6.51 0.82 5.47
CA TRP A 59 -6.98 1.26 6.79
C TRP A 59 -7.02 2.79 6.89
N SER A 60 -5.97 3.46 6.41
CA SER A 60 -5.87 4.92 6.42
C SER A 60 -6.99 5.57 5.60
N ALA A 61 -7.25 5.04 4.40
CA ALA A 61 -8.27 5.55 3.51
C ALA A 61 -9.68 5.35 4.09
N LEU A 62 -9.97 4.14 4.60
CA LEU A 62 -11.26 3.82 5.17
C LEU A 62 -11.55 4.64 6.44
N LEU A 63 -10.55 4.81 7.30
CA LEU A 63 -10.71 5.58 8.54
C LEU A 63 -10.89 7.08 8.28
N ARG A 64 -10.18 7.64 7.28
CA ARG A 64 -10.26 9.07 6.98
C ARG A 64 -11.52 9.44 6.19
N TYR A 65 -11.91 8.64 5.20
CA TYR A 65 -12.95 9.01 4.24
C TYR A 65 -14.26 8.23 4.43
N GLY A 66 -14.30 7.29 5.39
CA GLY A 66 -15.38 6.32 5.52
C GLY A 66 -15.17 5.12 4.59
N VAL A 67 -15.91 4.03 4.85
CA VAL A 67 -15.69 2.73 4.19
C VAL A 67 -15.89 2.80 2.68
N VAL A 68 -17.05 3.29 2.22
CA VAL A 68 -17.39 3.31 0.79
C VAL A 68 -16.45 4.22 0.00
N GLU A 69 -16.31 5.46 0.48
CA GLU A 69 -15.54 6.48 -0.21
C GLU A 69 -14.03 6.24 -0.09
N GLY A 70 -13.55 5.77 1.06
CA GLY A 70 -12.16 5.37 1.24
C GLY A 70 -11.75 4.26 0.29
N ALA A 71 -12.60 3.25 0.10
CA ALA A 71 -12.36 2.19 -0.88
C ALA A 71 -12.39 2.73 -2.32
N ALA A 72 -13.32 3.64 -2.64
CA ALA A 72 -13.42 4.28 -3.96
C ALA A 72 -12.16 5.09 -4.30
N ARG A 73 -11.52 5.73 -3.32
CA ARG A 73 -10.23 6.43 -3.50
C ARG A 73 -9.02 5.50 -3.52
N PHE A 74 -9.04 4.43 -2.74
CA PHE A 74 -7.89 3.51 -2.62
C PHE A 74 -7.65 2.71 -3.91
N ARG A 75 -8.70 2.15 -4.51
CA ARG A 75 -8.60 1.31 -5.71
C ARG A 75 -7.82 1.97 -6.87
N PRO A 76 -8.18 3.19 -7.33
CA PRO A 76 -7.43 3.87 -8.38
C PRO A 76 -6.03 4.29 -7.94
N ALA A 77 -5.82 4.67 -6.67
CA ALA A 77 -4.50 4.99 -6.14
C ALA A 77 -3.52 3.82 -6.27
N LEU A 78 -3.95 2.63 -5.85
CA LEU A 78 -3.15 1.41 -5.93
C LEU A 78 -2.90 1.00 -7.38
N ARG A 79 -3.93 1.09 -8.24
CA ARG A 79 -3.78 0.79 -9.67
C ARG A 79 -2.76 1.73 -10.34
N ALA A 80 -2.86 3.04 -10.09
CA ALA A 80 -1.91 4.03 -10.58
C ALA A 80 -0.48 3.74 -10.08
N TYR A 81 -0.33 3.38 -8.80
CA TYR A 81 0.96 3.02 -8.23
C TYR A 81 1.60 1.82 -8.94
N THR A 82 0.85 0.72 -9.13
CA THR A 82 1.36 -0.47 -9.85
C THR A 82 1.73 -0.15 -11.31
N ALA A 83 0.98 0.73 -11.97
CA ALA A 83 1.30 1.20 -13.32
C ALA A 83 2.58 2.06 -13.35
N HIS A 84 2.76 2.95 -12.38
CA HIS A 84 3.99 3.76 -12.23
C HIS A 84 5.23 2.87 -12.07
N LEU A 85 5.10 1.77 -11.34
CA LEU A 85 6.16 0.77 -11.17
C LEU A 85 6.35 -0.16 -12.37
N GLN A 86 5.64 0.06 -13.49
CA GLN A 86 5.62 -0.83 -14.66
C GLN A 86 5.29 -2.28 -14.30
N ALA A 87 4.46 -2.48 -13.26
CA ALA A 87 4.07 -3.76 -12.70
C ALA A 87 2.53 -3.86 -12.57
N ALA A 88 1.81 -3.37 -13.58
CA ALA A 88 0.35 -3.37 -13.60
C ALA A 88 -0.24 -4.79 -13.51
N ASP A 89 0.52 -5.80 -13.94
CA ASP A 89 0.27 -7.23 -13.79
C ASP A 89 0.32 -7.71 -12.33
N LYS A 90 0.72 -6.87 -11.37
CA LYS A 90 0.59 -7.17 -9.93
C LYS A 90 -0.72 -6.69 -9.34
N TYR A 91 -1.45 -5.83 -10.04
CA TYR A 91 -2.79 -5.42 -9.61
C TYR A 91 -3.78 -6.56 -9.83
N HIS A 92 -4.58 -6.84 -8.81
CA HIS A 92 -5.56 -7.92 -8.80
C HIS A 92 -6.82 -7.42 -8.09
N VAL A 93 -7.91 -7.27 -8.86
CA VAL A 93 -9.14 -6.65 -8.33
C VAL A 93 -9.74 -7.45 -7.19
N THR A 94 -9.91 -8.77 -7.32
CA THR A 94 -10.48 -9.59 -6.24
C THR A 94 -9.68 -9.53 -4.94
N ILE A 95 -8.36 -9.70 -5.00
CA ILE A 95 -7.50 -9.63 -3.78
C ILE A 95 -7.60 -8.26 -3.13
N THR A 96 -7.52 -7.19 -3.91
CA THR A 96 -7.62 -5.81 -3.41
C THR A 96 -8.96 -5.56 -2.70
N GLU A 97 -10.05 -5.98 -3.33
CA GLU A 97 -11.40 -5.80 -2.81
C GLU A 97 -11.65 -6.64 -1.56
N ALA A 98 -11.19 -7.90 -1.55
CA ALA A 98 -11.31 -8.77 -0.39
C ALA A 98 -10.55 -8.21 0.83
N LEU A 99 -9.32 -7.71 0.63
CA LEU A 99 -8.55 -7.07 1.70
C LEU A 99 -9.22 -5.78 2.20
N LEU A 100 -9.78 -4.95 1.31
CA LEU A 100 -10.57 -3.77 1.71
C LEU A 100 -11.75 -4.14 2.60
N ARG A 101 -12.50 -5.18 2.24
CA ARG A 101 -13.64 -5.69 3.02
C ARG A 101 -13.21 -6.24 4.38
N LEU A 102 -12.10 -6.99 4.44
CA LEU A 102 -11.56 -7.48 5.70
C LEU A 102 -11.09 -6.34 6.63
N VAL A 103 -10.44 -5.30 6.08
CA VAL A 103 -10.07 -4.10 6.85
C VAL A 103 -11.30 -3.33 7.33
N ALA A 104 -12.32 -3.19 6.48
CA ALA A 104 -13.58 -2.53 6.85
C ALA A 104 -14.31 -3.27 7.99
N ALA A 105 -14.40 -4.60 7.92
CA ALA A 105 -14.97 -5.43 8.97
C ALA A 105 -14.17 -5.31 10.29
N ALA A 106 -12.85 -5.33 10.21
CA ALA A 106 -11.96 -5.16 11.37
C ALA A 106 -12.11 -3.79 12.03
N LEU A 107 -12.26 -2.73 11.23
CA LEU A 107 -12.57 -1.37 11.70
C LEU A 107 -13.93 -1.33 12.42
N SER A 108 -14.97 -1.93 11.84
CA SER A 108 -16.30 -1.99 12.48
C SER A 108 -16.27 -2.76 13.81
N ALA A 109 -15.44 -3.79 13.93
CA ALA A 109 -15.25 -4.56 15.17
C ALA A 109 -14.36 -3.84 16.22
N SER A 110 -13.86 -2.64 15.89
CA SER A 110 -12.94 -1.84 16.72
C SER A 110 -13.51 -0.44 16.88
N ALA A 111 -14.49 -0.28 17.78
CA ALA A 111 -15.19 0.99 18.02
C ALA A 111 -14.31 2.13 18.56
N ASP A 112 -13.05 1.85 18.94
CA ASP A 112 -12.17 2.85 19.55
C ASP A 112 -11.33 3.56 18.49
N SER A 113 -11.75 4.76 18.09
CA SER A 113 -10.97 5.70 17.26
C SER A 113 -10.21 6.76 18.07
N GLU A 114 -10.14 6.61 19.40
CA GLU A 114 -9.48 7.59 20.27
C GLU A 114 -7.95 7.47 20.24
N GLY A 115 -7.28 8.62 20.41
CA GLY A 115 -5.83 8.77 20.50
C GLY A 115 -5.16 9.23 19.21
N ARG A 116 -3.83 9.41 19.24
CA ARG A 116 -3.05 9.77 18.04
C ARG A 116 -3.10 8.66 17.00
N TRP A 117 -3.05 9.05 15.73
CA TRP A 117 -3.08 8.15 14.57
C TRP A 117 -2.16 6.91 14.70
N GLN A 118 -0.91 7.11 15.13
CA GLN A 118 0.07 6.03 15.28
C GLN A 118 -0.37 5.03 16.36
N ALA A 119 -0.99 5.49 17.45
CA ALA A 119 -1.50 4.63 18.50
C ALA A 119 -2.73 3.84 18.04
N GLN A 120 -3.60 4.46 17.24
CA GLN A 120 -4.75 3.78 16.62
C GLN A 120 -4.28 2.66 15.68
N TRP A 121 -3.31 2.96 14.81
CA TRP A 121 -2.71 1.95 13.93
C TRP A 121 -2.11 0.78 14.71
N GLN A 122 -1.24 1.05 15.69
CA GLN A 122 -0.63 -0.01 16.49
C GLN A 122 -1.66 -0.88 17.23
N ARG A 123 -2.77 -0.28 17.71
CA ARG A 123 -3.87 -1.03 18.34
C ARG A 123 -4.57 -1.92 17.31
N PHE A 124 -4.84 -1.39 16.12
CA PHE A 124 -5.40 -2.16 15.00
C PHE A 124 -4.52 -3.36 14.64
N GLU A 125 -3.21 -3.15 14.48
CA GLU A 125 -2.26 -4.24 14.17
C GLU A 125 -2.27 -5.34 15.22
N ARG A 126 -2.24 -4.98 16.51
CA ARG A 126 -2.26 -5.97 17.60
C ARG A 126 -3.57 -6.74 17.66
N ARG A 127 -4.70 -6.06 17.48
CA ARG A 127 -6.04 -6.68 17.59
C ARG A 127 -6.36 -7.59 16.42
N HIS A 128 -5.89 -7.23 15.22
CA HIS A 128 -6.18 -7.94 13.97
C HIS A 128 -4.93 -8.57 13.37
N ALA A 129 -4.02 -9.08 14.20
CA ALA A 129 -2.73 -9.63 13.78
C ALA A 129 -2.84 -10.69 12.67
N ALA A 130 -3.94 -11.43 12.61
CA ALA A 130 -4.21 -12.40 11.55
C ALA A 130 -4.24 -11.77 10.15
N LEU A 131 -4.69 -10.52 10.00
CA LEU A 131 -4.70 -9.81 8.71
C LEU A 131 -3.29 -9.53 8.20
N PHE A 132 -2.29 -9.47 9.07
CA PHE A 132 -0.91 -9.10 8.74
C PHE A 132 -0.04 -10.29 8.29
N ARG A 133 -0.60 -11.51 8.29
CA ARG A 133 -0.03 -12.63 7.51
C ARG A 133 -0.02 -12.28 6.02
N SER A 134 0.64 -13.08 5.18
CA SER A 134 0.63 -12.80 3.74
C SER A 134 -0.79 -12.74 3.18
N SER A 135 -1.02 -11.95 2.13
CA SER A 135 -2.35 -11.85 1.49
C SER A 135 -2.91 -13.21 1.11
N ARG A 136 -2.05 -14.15 0.67
CA ARG A 136 -2.43 -15.53 0.37
C ARG A 136 -2.95 -16.25 1.61
N GLU A 137 -2.23 -16.20 2.74
CA GLU A 137 -2.66 -16.84 3.99
C GLU A 137 -3.94 -16.26 4.55
N VAL A 138 -4.15 -14.95 4.39
CA VAL A 138 -5.39 -14.29 4.84
C VAL A 138 -6.58 -14.72 3.98
N LEU A 139 -6.39 -14.85 2.67
CA LEU A 139 -7.48 -15.15 1.74
C LEU A 139 -7.77 -16.64 1.57
N ALA A 140 -6.86 -17.54 1.96
CA ALA A 140 -7.06 -18.99 1.90
C ALA A 140 -8.27 -19.50 2.69
N ASP A 141 -8.71 -18.71 3.68
CA ASP A 141 -9.92 -18.97 4.47
C ASP A 141 -11.23 -18.75 3.67
N TYR A 142 -11.18 -17.96 2.59
CA TYR A 142 -12.33 -17.47 1.84
C TYR A 142 -12.32 -17.91 0.37
N TYR A 143 -11.13 -18.00 -0.23
CA TYR A 143 -10.95 -18.31 -1.63
C TYR A 143 -10.09 -19.55 -1.84
N SER A 144 -10.46 -20.38 -2.81
CA SER A 144 -9.56 -21.36 -3.38
C SER A 144 -8.53 -20.70 -4.30
N ASP A 145 -7.36 -21.33 -4.46
CA ASP A 145 -6.38 -20.91 -5.47
C ASP A 145 -7.01 -20.93 -6.88
N ALA A 146 -7.88 -21.91 -7.17
CA ALA A 146 -8.54 -22.03 -8.46
C ALA A 146 -9.43 -20.82 -8.78
N CYS A 147 -10.13 -20.26 -7.78
CA CYS A 147 -10.94 -19.05 -7.93
C CYS A 147 -10.05 -17.81 -8.17
N LEU A 148 -8.99 -17.64 -7.38
CA LEU A 148 -8.10 -16.47 -7.51
C LEU A 148 -7.27 -16.48 -8.81
N LEU A 149 -6.99 -17.65 -9.38
CA LEU A 149 -6.22 -17.78 -10.61
C LEU A 149 -7.04 -17.53 -11.88
N GLN A 150 -8.35 -17.31 -11.79
CA GLN A 150 -9.17 -16.97 -12.96
C GLN A 150 -8.79 -15.58 -13.48
N ASP A 151 -8.65 -15.43 -14.81
CA ASP A 151 -8.36 -14.13 -15.44
C ASP A 151 -9.35 -13.06 -15.03
N GLU A 152 -10.62 -13.44 -14.91
CA GLU A 152 -11.70 -12.57 -14.49
C GLU A 152 -11.51 -12.03 -13.06
N ALA A 153 -10.97 -12.83 -12.12
CA ALA A 153 -10.71 -12.40 -10.75
C ALA A 153 -9.64 -11.29 -10.67
N ARG A 154 -8.79 -11.20 -11.70
CA ARG A 154 -7.83 -10.11 -11.83
C ARG A 154 -8.48 -8.82 -12.29
N LEU A 155 -9.55 -8.90 -13.09
CA LEU A 155 -10.18 -7.78 -13.79
C LEU A 155 -11.42 -7.22 -13.08
N ARG A 156 -12.18 -8.06 -12.38
CA ARG A 156 -13.33 -7.67 -11.56
C ARG A 156 -13.36 -8.44 -10.26
N PHE A 157 -14.16 -7.94 -9.32
CA PHE A 157 -14.40 -8.65 -8.07
C PHE A 157 -15.20 -9.93 -8.33
N VAL A 158 -14.64 -11.06 -7.93
CA VAL A 158 -15.31 -12.36 -7.90
C VAL A 158 -15.58 -12.72 -6.43
N PRO A 159 -16.81 -13.12 -6.05
CA PRO A 159 -17.11 -13.52 -4.67
C PRO A 159 -16.29 -14.73 -4.20
N PRO A 160 -16.07 -14.87 -2.88
CA PRO A 160 -15.36 -16.03 -2.32
C PRO A 160 -16.14 -17.34 -2.52
N ASP A 161 -15.42 -18.41 -2.82
CA ASP A 161 -15.97 -19.74 -3.12
C ASP A 161 -15.89 -20.73 -1.96
N LEU A 162 -15.09 -20.46 -0.92
CA LEU A 162 -14.98 -21.31 0.27
C LEU A 162 -15.82 -20.81 1.44
N ARG A 163 -15.79 -19.50 1.70
CA ARG A 163 -16.50 -18.86 2.83
C ARG A 163 -16.84 -17.43 2.49
N ALA A 164 -18.05 -16.99 2.86
CA ALA A 164 -18.42 -15.60 2.72
C ALA A 164 -17.45 -14.67 3.50
N LEU A 165 -17.10 -13.54 2.89
CA LEU A 165 -16.42 -12.45 3.59
C LEU A 165 -17.38 -11.84 4.64
N PRO A 166 -16.85 -11.28 5.74
CA PRO A 166 -17.69 -10.57 6.70
C PRO A 166 -18.45 -9.42 6.03
N PRO A 167 -19.73 -9.17 6.40
CA PRO A 167 -20.53 -8.13 5.79
C PRO A 167 -19.99 -6.74 6.15
N THR A 168 -20.04 -5.82 5.18
CA THR A 168 -19.56 -4.44 5.33
C THR A 168 -20.40 -3.48 4.50
N ALA A 169 -20.20 -2.17 4.69
CA ALA A 169 -20.82 -1.16 3.83
C ALA A 169 -20.40 -1.25 2.34
N LEU A 170 -19.40 -2.07 1.98
CA LEU A 170 -19.00 -2.31 0.60
C LEU A 170 -19.89 -3.32 -0.14
N ASP A 171 -20.81 -4.00 0.55
CA ASP A 171 -21.77 -4.91 -0.05
C ASP A 171 -22.93 -4.19 -0.75
N GLY A 172 -22.99 -2.85 -0.66
CA GLY A 172 -24.13 -2.04 -1.06
C GLY A 172 -25.17 -1.96 0.06
N PRO A 173 -26.24 -1.16 -0.10
CA PRO A 173 -27.38 -1.27 0.79
C PRO A 173 -27.91 -2.71 0.66
N SER A 174 -28.03 -3.42 1.78
CA SER A 174 -28.93 -4.57 1.84
C SER A 174 -30.26 -4.07 1.32
N MET A 175 -30.68 -4.52 0.13
CA MET A 175 -32.05 -4.29 -0.30
C MET A 175 -32.92 -5.18 0.58
N GLU A 176 -33.30 -4.66 1.75
CA GLU A 176 -34.48 -5.11 2.49
C GLU A 176 -35.74 -4.64 1.75
#